data_AF-A0A5K0WUZ0-F1
#
_entry.id   AF-A0A5K0WUZ0-F1
#
_cell.length_a   1.000
_cell.length_b   1.000
_cell.length_c   1.000
_cell.angle_alpha   90.00
_cell.angle_beta   90.00
_cell.angle_gamma   90.00
#
_symmetry.space_group_name_H-M   'P 1'
#
loop_
_entity.id
_entity.type
_entity.pdbx_description
1 polymer ?
#
loop_
_entity_poly.entity_id
_entity_poly.type
_entity_poly.pdbx_seq_one_letter_code
_entity_poly.pdbx_strand_id
1 'polypeptide(L)'
;GDQASIIGGAIDFVKELEQLLQTLQARKRRKQCDVQELHQSPAAAIPFDGCSFMSPEHTTAYTSSTKCKNLMEDSPTDHGKGGDELMAESRPVLAAVEVTVIHTHANVKVRCGQRPGQLLKAISMLEQLNLTILHLNVTTANGSVFYSFNLK
;
A
#
# COMPACT_ATOMS: atom_id res chain seq x y z
N GLY A 1 25.22 -26.42 -30.82
CA GLY A 1 25.01 -24.97 -30.60
C GLY A 1 26.37 -24.35 -30.46
N ASP A 2 26.66 -23.36 -31.29
CA ASP A 2 27.92 -22.63 -31.24
C ASP A 2 27.91 -21.65 -30.05
N GLN A 3 29.03 -21.57 -29.33
CA GLN A 3 29.14 -20.71 -28.15
C GLN A 3 29.02 -19.22 -28.50
N ALA A 4 29.38 -18.84 -29.74
CA ALA A 4 29.27 -17.49 -30.23
C ALA A 4 27.80 -17.02 -30.32
N SER A 5 26.89 -17.84 -30.83
CA SER A 5 25.45 -17.50 -30.90
C SER A 5 24.79 -17.47 -29.53
N ILE A 6 25.21 -18.31 -28.60
CA ILE A 6 24.69 -18.30 -27.22
C ILE A 6 25.12 -17.01 -26.50
N ILE A 7 26.41 -16.66 -26.60
CA ILE A 7 26.95 -15.43 -26.00
C ILE A 7 26.36 -14.19 -26.68
N GLY A 8 26.22 -14.20 -28.01
CA GLY A 8 25.57 -13.13 -28.77
C GLY A 8 24.12 -12.90 -28.34
N GLY A 9 23.32 -13.98 -28.25
CA GLY A 9 21.94 -13.89 -27.78
C GLY A 9 21.81 -13.37 -26.35
N ALA A 10 22.74 -13.74 -25.46
CA ALA A 10 22.75 -13.21 -24.09
C ALA A 10 23.08 -11.70 -24.05
N ILE A 11 24.02 -11.25 -24.86
CA ILE A 11 24.39 -9.83 -24.97
C ILE A 11 23.20 -9.01 -25.51
N ASP A 12 22.52 -9.51 -26.55
CA ASP A 12 21.36 -8.82 -27.12
C ASP A 12 20.20 -8.76 -26.13
N PHE A 13 19.97 -9.83 -25.37
CA PHE A 13 18.97 -9.83 -24.30
C PHE A 13 19.25 -8.78 -23.21
N VAL A 14 20.51 -8.62 -22.80
CA VAL A 14 20.90 -7.58 -21.83
C VAL A 14 20.61 -6.17 -22.39
N LYS A 15 20.91 -5.93 -23.67
CA LYS A 15 20.60 -4.63 -24.31
C LYS A 15 19.10 -4.37 -24.37
N GLU A 16 18.29 -5.38 -24.71
CA GLU A 16 16.83 -5.27 -24.71
C GLU A 16 16.29 -4.92 -23.33
N LEU A 17 16.84 -5.55 -22.28
CA LEU A 17 16.49 -5.24 -20.89
C LEU A 17 16.86 -3.80 -20.50
N GLU A 18 18.06 -3.34 -20.86
CA GLU A 18 18.51 -1.97 -20.60
C GLU A 18 17.61 -0.94 -21.29
N GLN A 19 17.29 -1.16 -22.56
CA GLN A 19 16.39 -0.29 -23.34
C GLN A 19 14.98 -0.25 -22.74
N LEU A 20 14.46 -1.39 -22.31
CA LEU A 20 13.16 -1.47 -21.64
C LEU A 20 13.17 -0.67 -20.33
N LEU A 21 14.23 -0.78 -19.53
CA LEU A 21 14.38 -0.08 -18.26
C LEU A 21 14.41 1.44 -18.48
N GLN A 22 15.19 1.93 -19.44
CA GLN A 22 15.23 3.34 -19.81
C GLN A 22 13.86 3.86 -20.27
N THR A 23 13.16 3.10 -21.11
CA THR A 23 11.81 3.44 -21.59
C THR A 23 10.82 3.57 -20.43
N LEU A 24 10.88 2.64 -19.48
CA LEU A 24 10.03 2.66 -18.29
C LEU A 24 10.35 3.85 -17.37
N GLN A 25 11.63 4.20 -17.19
CA GLN A 25 12.05 5.38 -16.42
C GLN A 25 11.60 6.69 -17.08
N ALA A 26 11.74 6.82 -18.39
CA ALA A 26 11.27 7.99 -19.14
C ALA A 26 9.75 8.14 -19.03
N ARG A 27 9.01 7.03 -19.15
CA ARG A 27 7.55 7.02 -18.96
C ARG A 27 7.14 7.37 -17.52
N LYS A 28 7.92 6.95 -16.52
CA LYS A 28 7.70 7.33 -15.12
C LYS A 28 7.88 8.83 -14.91
N ARG A 29 8.90 9.46 -15.51
CA ARG A 29 9.12 10.93 -15.43
C ARG A 29 7.99 11.73 -16.09
N ARG A 30 7.50 11.28 -17.26
CA ARG A 30 6.38 11.95 -17.94
C ARG A 30 5.09 11.94 -17.12
N LYS A 31 4.83 10.88 -16.35
CA LYS A 31 3.70 10.82 -15.42
C LYS A 31 3.88 11.68 -14.16
N GLN A 32 5.09 12.19 -13.91
CA GLN A 32 5.41 13.01 -12.75
C GLN A 32 5.40 14.52 -13.07
N CYS A 33 5.55 14.90 -14.35
CA CYS A 33 5.41 16.30 -14.80
C CYS A 33 3.95 16.78 -14.93
N ASP A 34 2.96 15.90 -14.97
CA ASP A 34 1.54 16.27 -15.13
C ASP A 34 0.87 16.70 -13.81
N VAL A 35 1.64 16.84 -12.72
CA VAL A 35 1.14 17.19 -11.37
C VAL A 35 1.75 18.50 -10.84
N GLN A 36 2.47 19.26 -11.68
CA GLN A 36 3.17 20.48 -11.24
C GLN A 36 2.92 21.66 -12.18
N GLU A 37 1.66 21.93 -12.52
CA GLU A 37 1.23 23.11 -13.29
C GLU A 37 -0.03 23.73 -12.65
N LEU A 38 0.07 24.10 -11.37
CA LEU A 38 -0.68 25.22 -10.82
C LEU A 38 0.07 25.70 -9.57
N HIS A 39 0.08 27.01 -9.32
CA HIS A 39 0.76 27.73 -8.24
C HIS A 39 2.15 28.32 -8.59
N GLN A 40 2.15 29.29 -9.50
CA GLN A 40 3.04 30.45 -9.37
C GLN A 40 2.26 31.61 -8.75
N SER A 41 2.66 32.01 -7.54
CA SER A 41 2.41 33.36 -7.01
C SER A 41 3.51 33.68 -5.98
N PRO A 42 4.27 34.79 -6.12
CA PRO A 42 5.31 35.16 -5.18
C PRO A 42 4.82 36.27 -4.24
N ALA A 43 4.68 36.01 -2.94
CA ALA A 43 4.67 37.07 -1.94
C ALA A 43 4.85 36.55 -0.51
N ALA A 44 5.85 37.12 0.15
CA ALA A 44 6.00 37.39 1.59
C ALA A 44 6.30 36.22 2.56
N ALA A 45 7.44 36.40 3.25
CA ALA A 45 7.82 36.08 4.65
C ALA A 45 6.96 35.04 5.39
N ILE A 46 7.52 34.04 6.09
CA ILE A 46 8.20 34.18 7.39
C ILE A 46 9.24 33.03 7.58
N PRO A 47 10.44 33.27 8.16
CA PRO A 47 11.34 32.21 8.59
C PRO A 47 11.21 31.99 10.10
N PHE A 48 10.76 30.82 10.59
CA PHE A 48 11.03 30.42 11.97
C PHE A 48 10.90 28.90 12.14
N ASP A 49 11.98 28.32 12.66
CA ASP A 49 12.12 27.12 13.48
C ASP A 49 11.68 25.73 12.96
N GLY A 50 12.70 24.98 12.52
CA GLY A 50 13.36 24.02 13.41
C GLY A 50 12.56 22.78 13.83
N CYS A 51 12.89 21.63 13.23
CA CYS A 51 13.19 20.43 14.02
C CYS A 51 14.04 19.45 13.20
N SER A 52 15.33 19.48 13.50
CA SER A 52 16.30 18.43 13.23
C SER A 52 15.96 17.15 13.99
N PHE A 53 16.14 16.02 13.30
CA PHE A 53 16.89 14.83 13.75
C PHE A 53 16.72 14.31 15.20
N MET A 54 16.22 13.06 15.29
CA MET A 54 16.57 11.93 16.19
C MET A 54 17.00 12.24 17.64
N SER A 55 16.46 11.62 18.70
CA SER A 55 16.37 10.17 18.98
C SER A 55 15.64 9.94 20.34
N PRO A 56 15.38 8.69 20.78
CA PRO A 56 14.39 8.33 21.79
C PRO A 56 15.00 8.10 23.18
N GLU A 57 14.23 8.38 24.25
CA GLU A 57 14.44 7.76 25.55
C GLU A 57 13.12 7.31 26.20
N HIS A 58 13.00 6.00 26.33
CA HIS A 58 12.43 5.22 27.45
C HIS A 58 11.25 5.81 28.25
N THR A 59 10.11 5.10 28.26
CA THR A 59 9.59 4.32 29.42
C THR A 59 8.11 3.93 29.24
N THR A 60 7.90 2.64 29.04
CA THR A 60 6.89 1.76 29.65
C THR A 60 5.63 2.36 30.30
N ALA A 61 4.45 2.05 29.75
CA ALA A 61 3.25 1.72 30.54
C ALA A 61 2.28 0.87 29.72
N TYR A 62 2.22 -0.41 30.06
CA TYR A 62 1.17 -1.34 29.66
C TYR A 62 -0.05 -1.08 30.54
N THR A 63 -1.20 -0.79 29.96
CA THR A 63 -2.49 -1.26 30.51
C THR A 63 -3.47 -1.50 29.36
N SER A 64 -3.89 -2.75 29.26
CA SER A 64 -5.00 -3.22 28.45
C SER A 64 -6.30 -3.05 29.23
N SER A 65 -7.35 -2.45 28.65
CA SER A 65 -8.73 -2.90 28.87
C SER A 65 -9.74 -2.23 27.94
N THR A 66 -10.44 -3.11 27.22
CA THR A 66 -11.85 -3.03 26.79
C THR A 66 -12.77 -2.04 27.51
N LYS A 67 -13.60 -1.34 26.73
CA LYS A 67 -15.08 -1.41 26.73
C LYS A 67 -15.75 -0.03 26.59
N CYS A 68 -16.56 0.07 25.54
CA CYS A 68 -17.51 1.14 25.26
C CYS A 68 -18.42 1.43 26.45
N LYS A 69 -18.69 2.72 26.74
CA LYS A 69 -20.00 3.26 27.15
C LYS A 69 -20.10 4.74 26.76
N ASN A 70 -20.96 5.05 25.79
CA ASN A 70 -21.70 6.32 25.78
C ASN A 70 -22.56 6.36 27.04
N LEU A 71 -22.54 7.47 27.78
CA LEU A 71 -23.61 7.97 28.65
C LEU A 71 -23.23 9.42 29.00
N MET A 72 -23.80 10.38 28.29
CA MET A 72 -23.82 11.79 28.68
C MET A 72 -25.30 12.19 28.68
N GLU A 73 -25.85 12.43 29.86
CA GLU A 73 -27.08 13.20 30.01
C GLU A 73 -26.66 14.55 30.62
N ASP A 74 -26.62 15.57 29.77
CA ASP A 74 -26.81 16.94 30.19
C ASP A 74 -27.70 17.62 29.14
N SER A 75 -28.63 18.45 29.58
CA SER A 75 -29.63 19.16 28.76
C SER A 75 -30.14 20.35 29.58
N PRO A 76 -30.76 21.39 28.98
CA PRO A 76 -30.80 21.79 27.56
C PRO A 76 -30.66 23.32 27.34
N THR A 77 -30.28 23.78 26.13
CA THR A 77 -30.98 24.91 25.46
C THR A 77 -30.69 24.98 23.95
N ASP A 78 -31.73 24.65 23.19
CA ASP A 78 -32.21 25.09 21.86
C ASP A 78 -31.32 25.97 20.94
N HIS A 79 -31.07 25.50 19.71
CA HIS A 79 -31.48 26.13 18.43
C HIS A 79 -30.99 25.32 17.21
N GLY A 80 -31.94 24.65 16.54
CA GLY A 80 -32.10 24.71 15.08
C GLY A 80 -31.10 24.04 14.12
N LYS A 81 -31.59 22.96 13.47
CA LYS A 81 -31.35 22.46 12.10
C LYS A 81 -30.18 21.53 11.81
N GLY A 82 -30.57 20.29 11.49
CA GLY A 82 -30.29 19.72 10.17
C GLY A 82 -29.12 18.75 10.14
N GLY A 83 -29.41 17.50 10.50
CA GLY A 83 -28.53 16.38 10.21
C GLY A 83 -28.31 16.23 8.70
N ASP A 84 -27.04 16.06 8.36
CA ASP A 84 -26.55 15.31 7.21
C ASP A 84 -25.33 14.57 7.79
N GLU A 85 -25.55 13.45 8.48
CA GLU A 85 -25.56 12.13 7.86
C GLU A 85 -24.57 11.98 6.71
N LEU A 86 -23.64 11.04 6.89
CA LEU A 86 -23.04 10.24 5.83
C LEU A 86 -22.19 11.02 4.80
N MET A 87 -20.87 10.95 5.00
CA MET A 87 -19.98 10.27 4.04
C MET A 87 -18.54 10.39 4.54
N ALA A 88 -18.19 9.65 5.59
CA ALA A 88 -16.92 8.95 5.52
C ALA A 88 -17.13 7.78 4.56
N GLU A 89 -17.34 8.08 3.27
CA GLU A 89 -17.01 7.15 2.20
C GLU A 89 -15.49 6.96 2.29
N SER A 90 -15.06 6.17 3.27
CA SER A 90 -13.93 5.29 3.04
C SER A 90 -14.43 4.36 1.94
N ARG A 91 -14.44 4.86 0.69
CA ARG A 91 -14.55 4.03 -0.49
C ARG A 91 -13.52 2.95 -0.23
N PRO A 92 -13.94 1.70 0.03
CA PRO A 92 -12.98 0.66 0.27
C PRO A 92 -12.10 0.68 -0.98
N VAL A 93 -10.82 1.02 -0.82
CA VAL A 93 -9.84 0.97 -1.90
C VAL A 93 -9.99 -0.44 -2.47
N LEU A 94 -10.63 -0.52 -3.63
CA LEU A 94 -11.38 -1.71 -4.04
C LEU A 94 -10.37 -2.83 -4.23
N ALA A 95 -10.28 -3.70 -3.22
CA ALA A 95 -9.25 -4.71 -3.17
C ALA A 95 -9.60 -5.77 -4.21
N ALA A 96 -8.81 -5.84 -5.29
CA ALA A 96 -9.04 -6.80 -6.36
C ALA A 96 -8.45 -8.15 -5.96
N VAL A 97 -9.27 -9.19 -5.96
CA VAL A 97 -8.85 -10.55 -5.64
C VAL A 97 -9.08 -11.45 -6.86
N GLU A 98 -8.07 -12.21 -7.24
CA GLU A 98 -8.12 -13.24 -8.28
C GLU A 98 -7.71 -14.56 -7.65
N VAL A 99 -8.47 -15.62 -7.92
CA VAL A 99 -8.20 -16.96 -7.40
C VAL A 99 -8.19 -17.95 -8.55
N THR A 100 -7.17 -18.78 -8.60
CA THR A 100 -7.05 -19.91 -9.52
C THR A 100 -6.81 -21.17 -8.71
N VAL A 101 -7.62 -22.21 -8.93
CA VAL A 101 -7.51 -23.49 -8.20
C VAL A 101 -7.12 -24.58 -9.20
N ILE A 102 -6.08 -25.34 -8.87
CA ILE A 102 -5.57 -26.44 -9.67
C ILE A 102 -5.47 -27.67 -8.76
N HIS A 103 -6.44 -28.56 -8.88
CA HIS A 103 -6.53 -29.80 -8.11
C HIS A 103 -6.54 -29.54 -6.59
N THR A 104 -5.42 -29.75 -5.90
CA THR A 104 -5.24 -29.50 -4.46
C THR A 104 -4.54 -28.18 -4.15
N HIS A 105 -4.11 -27.44 -5.17
CA HIS A 105 -3.37 -26.19 -5.01
C HIS A 105 -4.24 -24.99 -5.37
N ALA A 106 -4.07 -23.88 -4.66
CA ALA A 106 -4.75 -22.63 -4.97
C ALA A 106 -3.74 -21.48 -5.07
N ASN A 107 -3.83 -20.66 -6.12
CA ASN A 107 -3.11 -19.41 -6.21
C ASN A 107 -4.09 -18.25 -6.00
N VAL A 108 -3.84 -17.47 -4.95
CA VAL A 108 -4.63 -16.32 -4.55
C VAL A 108 -3.80 -15.06 -4.76
N LYS A 109 -4.27 -14.17 -5.63
CA LYS A 109 -3.66 -12.86 -5.87
C LYS A 109 -4.55 -11.77 -5.28
N VAL A 110 -3.95 -10.87 -4.52
CA VAL A 110 -4.66 -9.77 -3.87
C VAL A 110 -3.95 -8.45 -4.18
N ARG A 111 -4.69 -7.48 -4.69
CA ARG A 111 -4.25 -6.09 -4.81
C ARG A 111 -4.98 -5.24 -3.78
N CYS A 112 -4.25 -4.46 -3.00
CA CYS A 112 -4.81 -3.63 -1.95
C CYS A 112 -3.97 -2.38 -1.68
N GLY A 113 -4.52 -1.41 -0.94
CA GLY A 113 -3.74 -0.28 -0.43
C GLY A 113 -2.70 -0.74 0.60
N GLN A 114 -1.60 0.02 0.73
CA GLN A 114 -0.55 -0.26 1.70
C GLN A 114 -1.03 0.08 3.12
N ARG A 115 -1.14 -0.93 3.99
CA ARG A 115 -1.48 -0.75 5.41
C ARG A 115 -0.54 -1.56 6.31
N PRO A 116 -0.08 -1.00 7.44
CA PRO A 116 0.74 -1.72 8.41
C PRO A 116 0.03 -2.99 8.90
N GLY A 117 0.77 -4.10 9.03
CA GLY A 117 0.25 -5.35 9.57
C GLY A 117 -0.74 -6.12 8.69
N GLN A 118 -1.11 -5.61 7.51
CA GLN A 118 -2.10 -6.25 6.65
C GLN A 118 -1.68 -7.66 6.19
N LEU A 119 -0.40 -7.84 5.85
CA LEU A 119 0.13 -9.14 5.44
C LEU A 119 0.03 -10.17 6.58
N LEU A 120 0.38 -9.78 7.81
CA LEU A 120 0.27 -10.65 8.98
C LEU A 120 -1.17 -11.06 9.23
N LYS A 121 -2.12 -10.14 9.09
CA LYS A 121 -3.54 -10.43 9.18
C LYS A 121 -3.99 -11.43 8.11
N ALA A 122 -3.52 -11.28 6.87
CA ALA A 122 -3.82 -12.23 5.80
C ALA A 122 -3.24 -13.63 6.09
N ILE A 123 -1.98 -13.70 6.52
CA ILE A 123 -1.33 -14.97 6.89
C ILE A 123 -2.08 -15.65 8.03
N SER A 124 -2.47 -14.90 9.07
CA SER A 124 -3.24 -15.44 10.19
C SER A 124 -4.60 -15.99 9.75
N MET A 125 -5.29 -15.33 8.82
CA MET A 125 -6.54 -15.86 8.27
C MET A 125 -6.31 -17.12 7.43
N LEU A 126 -5.22 -17.20 6.66
CA LEU A 126 -4.89 -18.40 5.88
C LEU A 126 -4.56 -19.60 6.79
N GLU A 127 -3.85 -19.34 7.89
CA GLU A 127 -3.55 -20.34 8.92
C GLU A 127 -4.81 -20.86 9.60
N GLN A 128 -5.76 -19.97 9.95
CA GLN A 128 -7.07 -20.36 10.50
C GLN A 128 -7.90 -21.24 9.55
N LEU A 129 -7.66 -21.12 8.24
CA LEU A 129 -8.30 -21.94 7.21
C LEU A 129 -7.54 -23.25 6.94
N ASN A 130 -6.47 -23.54 7.68
CA ASN A 130 -5.56 -24.68 7.48
C ASN A 130 -4.94 -24.73 6.07
N LEU A 131 -4.75 -23.57 5.43
CA LEU A 131 -4.10 -23.49 4.13
C LEU A 131 -2.60 -23.35 4.31
N THR A 132 -1.84 -24.24 3.68
CA THR A 132 -0.37 -24.20 3.75
C THR A 132 0.16 -23.23 2.71
N ILE A 133 0.78 -22.14 3.15
CA ILE A 133 1.45 -21.19 2.24
C ILE A 133 2.75 -21.81 1.74
N LEU A 134 2.77 -22.22 0.48
CA LEU A 134 3.95 -22.77 -0.19
C LEU A 134 4.90 -21.67 -0.67
N HIS A 135 4.33 -20.61 -1.25
CA HIS A 135 5.09 -19.49 -1.76
C HIS A 135 4.30 -18.19 -1.63
N LEU A 136 4.95 -17.16 -1.12
CA LEU A 136 4.41 -15.82 -0.97
C LEU A 136 5.28 -14.84 -1.74
N ASN A 137 4.69 -14.14 -2.71
CA ASN A 137 5.30 -12.97 -3.33
C ASN A 137 4.61 -11.69 -2.87
N VAL A 138 5.40 -10.68 -2.53
CA VAL A 138 4.92 -9.35 -2.13
C VAL A 138 5.57 -8.31 -3.03
N THR A 139 4.77 -7.56 -3.78
CA THR A 139 5.25 -6.50 -4.64
C THR A 139 4.52 -5.20 -4.31
N THR A 140 5.27 -4.13 -4.10
CA THR A 140 4.70 -2.80 -3.82
C THR A 140 4.91 -1.90 -5.04
N ALA A 141 3.84 -1.30 -5.55
CA ALA A 141 3.92 -0.37 -6.68
C ALA A 141 2.83 0.69 -6.57
N ASN A 142 3.18 1.96 -6.83
CA ASN A 142 2.24 3.08 -6.92
C ASN A 142 1.28 3.19 -5.72
N GLY A 143 1.78 3.05 -4.49
CA GLY A 143 0.97 3.11 -3.25
C GLY A 143 0.06 1.90 -3.00
N SER A 144 0.11 0.89 -3.87
CA SER A 144 -0.59 -0.38 -3.72
C SER A 144 0.37 -1.53 -3.44
N VAL A 145 -0.12 -2.56 -2.78
CA VAL A 145 0.58 -3.81 -2.52
C VAL A 145 -0.14 -4.94 -3.26
N PHE A 146 0.66 -5.83 -3.83
CA PHE A 146 0.25 -7.01 -4.57
C PHE A 146 0.79 -8.23 -3.84
N TYR A 147 -0.12 -9.06 -3.35
CA TYR A 147 0.21 -10.34 -2.75
C TYR A 147 -0.11 -11.46 -3.75
N SER A 148 0.77 -12.46 -3.86
CA SER A 148 0.46 -13.73 -4.52
C SER A 148 0.82 -14.87 -3.58
N PHE A 149 -0.19 -15.61 -3.15
CA PHE A 149 -0.08 -16.77 -2.29
C PHE A 149 -0.29 -18.02 -3.15
N ASN A 150 0.66 -18.95 -3.13
CA ASN A 150 0.45 -20.32 -3.59
C ASN A 150 0.20 -21.19 -2.36
N LEU A 151 -0.94 -21.86 -2.36
CA LEU A 151 -1.52 -22.56 -1.22
C LEU A 151 -1.70 -24.05 -1.56
N LYS A 152 -1.70 -24.89 -0.53
CA LYS A 152 -2.06 -26.31 -0.56
C LYS A 152 -2.95 -26.64 0.64
#